data_AF-A0A4Y3VT81-F1
#
_entry.id   AF-A0A4Y3VT81-F1
#
_cell.length_a   1.000
_cell.length_b   1.000
_cell.length_c   1.000
_cell.angle_alpha   90.00
_cell.angle_beta   90.00
_cell.angle_gamma   90.00
#
_symmetry.space_group_name_H-M   'P 1'
#
loop_
_entity.id
_entity.type
_entity.pdbx_description
1 polymer ?
#
loop_
_entity_poly.entity_id
_entity_poly.type
_entity_poly.pdbx_seq_one_letter_code
_entity_poly.pdbx_strand_id
1 'polypeptide(L)'
;MPERDDAEREFDLKWADNAEHKEPSARARMLAARWKHNPPGPVPFRAEPEGQRAPRRSSWISTAVVLGCVAALIVLIGYINFRAPY
;
A
#
# COMPACT_ATOMS: atom_id res chain seq x y z
N MET A 1 -2.17 -5.54 -13.37
CA MET A 1 -0.91 -5.38 -12.63
C MET A 1 -1.24 -4.62 -11.35
N PRO A 2 -1.70 -5.32 -10.29
CA PRO A 2 -2.29 -4.70 -9.11
C PRO A 2 -1.30 -3.81 -8.33
N GLU A 3 0.01 -4.07 -8.42
CA GLU A 3 1.04 -3.27 -7.75
C GLU A 3 1.18 -1.85 -8.31
N ARG A 4 0.81 -1.60 -9.58
CA ARG A 4 0.79 -0.25 -10.15
C ARG A 4 -0.42 0.55 -9.67
N ASP A 5 -1.57 -0.10 -9.63
CA ASP A 5 -2.84 0.51 -9.20
C ASP A 5 -2.77 0.91 -7.71
N ASP A 6 -2.10 0.10 -6.87
CA ASP A 6 -1.88 0.42 -5.46
C ASP A 6 -0.95 1.63 -5.26
N ALA A 7 0.09 1.75 -6.10
CA ALA A 7 1.03 2.87 -6.04
C ALA A 7 0.41 4.19 -6.50
N GLU A 8 -0.42 4.15 -7.54
CA GLU A 8 -1.15 5.31 -8.07
C GLU A 8 -2.20 5.80 -7.07
N ARG A 9 -2.94 4.88 -6.43
CA ARG A 9 -3.87 5.20 -5.35
C ARG A 9 -3.17 5.80 -4.12
N GLU A 10 -2.01 5.25 -3.72
CA GLU A 10 -1.25 5.80 -2.59
C GLU A 10 -0.71 7.20 -2.89
N PHE A 11 -0.32 7.46 -4.15
CA PHE A 11 0.09 8.78 -4.61
C PHE A 11 -1.07 9.78 -4.55
N ASP A 12 -2.24 9.44 -5.11
CA ASP A 12 -3.41 10.32 -5.13
C ASP A 12 -3.85 10.72 -3.71
N LEU A 13 -3.84 9.76 -2.79
CA LEU A 13 -4.18 10.00 -1.38
C LEU A 13 -3.17 10.94 -0.71
N LYS A 14 -1.86 10.66 -0.86
CA LYS A 14 -0.81 11.52 -0.29
C LYS A 14 -0.81 12.92 -0.91
N TRP A 15 -1.06 13.02 -2.21
CA TRP A 15 -1.13 14.29 -2.91
C TRP A 15 -2.29 15.15 -2.41
N ALA A 16 -3.50 14.55 -2.29
CA ALA A 16 -4.66 15.23 -1.74
C ALA A 16 -4.48 15.60 -0.26
N ASP A 17 -3.78 14.77 0.51
CA ASP A 17 -3.58 15.03 1.93
C ASP A 17 -2.58 16.14 2.23
N ASN A 18 -1.56 16.30 1.38
CA ASN A 18 -0.54 17.34 1.52
C ASN A 18 -0.93 18.69 0.92
N ALA A 19 -2.13 18.83 0.35
CA ALA A 19 -2.60 20.12 -0.16
C ALA A 19 -2.69 21.14 0.98
N GLU A 20 -1.97 22.26 0.84
CA GLU A 20 -1.94 23.35 1.83
C GLU A 20 -3.33 23.96 2.05
N HIS A 21 -4.18 23.96 1.01
CA HIS A 21 -5.53 24.47 1.04
C HIS A 21 -6.52 23.34 0.71
N LYS A 22 -7.21 22.83 1.73
CA LYS A 22 -8.31 21.89 1.57
C LYS A 22 -9.63 22.64 1.57
N GLU A 23 -10.17 22.93 0.39
CA GLU A 23 -11.51 23.49 0.31
C GLU A 23 -12.57 22.42 0.63
N PRO A 24 -13.62 22.76 1.42
CA PRO A 24 -14.68 21.80 1.70
C PRO A 24 -15.40 21.43 0.40
N SER A 25 -15.53 20.13 0.15
CA SER A 25 -16.27 19.62 -1.00
C SER A 25 -17.69 20.19 -1.04
N ALA A 26 -18.27 20.30 -2.24
CA ALA A 26 -19.63 20.83 -2.40
C ALA A 26 -20.64 20.10 -1.48
N ARG A 27 -20.46 18.78 -1.32
CA ARG A 27 -21.25 17.96 -0.38
C ARG A 27 -20.99 18.32 1.09
N ALA A 28 -19.74 18.53 1.50
CA ALA A 28 -19.42 18.97 2.85
C ALA A 28 -20.07 20.33 3.19
N ARG A 29 -20.05 21.26 2.23
CA ARG A 29 -20.75 22.56 2.36
C ARG A 29 -22.26 22.40 2.49
N MET A 30 -22.87 21.52 1.69
CA MET A 30 -24.31 21.24 1.74
C MET A 30 -24.73 20.57 3.07
N LEU A 31 -23.92 19.64 3.59
CA LEU A 31 -24.16 19.01 4.90
C LEU A 31 -23.98 20.01 6.04
N ALA A 32 -22.95 20.86 5.99
CA ALA A 32 -22.76 21.92 6.96
C ALA A 32 -23.96 22.88 7.00
N ALA A 33 -24.49 23.26 5.83
CA ALA A 33 -25.70 24.08 5.74
C ALA A 33 -26.94 23.36 6.28
N ARG A 34 -27.11 22.07 5.95
CA ARG A 34 -28.24 21.25 6.41
C ARG A 34 -28.23 21.01 7.93
N TRP A 35 -27.06 20.80 8.51
CA TRP A 35 -26.89 20.47 9.93
C TRP A 35 -26.67 21.68 10.83
N LYS A 36 -26.56 22.89 10.27
CA LYS A 36 -26.44 24.15 11.03
C LYS A 36 -27.55 24.34 12.07
N HIS A 37 -28.77 23.95 11.72
CA HIS A 37 -29.96 24.16 12.55
C HIS A 37 -30.54 22.88 13.16
N ASN A 38 -30.23 21.71 12.60
CA ASN A 38 -30.68 20.42 13.10
C ASN A 38 -29.58 19.37 12.92
N PRO A 39 -28.64 19.27 13.88
CA PRO A 39 -27.56 18.31 13.79
C PRO A 39 -28.11 16.87 13.88
N PRO A 40 -27.45 15.89 13.25
CA PRO A 40 -27.82 14.49 13.40
C PRO A 40 -27.69 14.09 14.88
N GLY A 41 -28.65 13.30 15.36
CA GLY A 41 -28.62 12.76 16.71
C GLY A 41 -27.37 11.88 16.94
N PRO A 42 -27.02 11.61 18.21
CA PRO A 42 -25.87 10.78 18.55
C PRO A 42 -26.03 9.40 17.92
N VAL A 43 -25.19 9.12 16.93
CA VAL A 43 -25.05 7.78 16.35
C VAL A 43 -24.00 7.03 17.16
N PRO A 44 -24.19 5.73 17.43
CA PRO A 44 -23.12 4.93 18.03
C PRO A 44 -21.88 5.06 17.15
N PHE A 45 -20.74 5.34 17.78
CA PHE A 45 -19.46 5.41 17.09
C PHE A 45 -19.23 4.07 16.39
N ARG A 46 -19.42 4.07 15.07
CA ARG A 46 -18.88 3.02 14.23
C ARG A 46 -17.44 3.42 14.06
N ALA A 47 -16.55 2.76 14.80
CA ALA A 47 -15.15 2.76 14.41
C ALA A 47 -15.14 2.51 12.90
N GLU A 48 -14.45 3.36 12.16
CA GLU A 48 -14.18 3.11 10.74
C GLU A 48 -13.81 1.64 10.65
N PRO A 49 -14.53 0.82 9.87
CA PRO A 49 -14.27 -0.63 9.85
C PRO A 49 -12.78 -0.75 9.68
N GLU A 50 -12.07 -1.37 10.63
CA GLU A 50 -10.60 -1.38 10.61
C GLU A 50 -10.18 -1.78 9.21
N GLY A 51 -9.75 -0.76 8.48
CA GLY A 51 -10.09 -0.64 7.08
C GLY A 51 -9.02 -1.26 6.25
N GLN A 52 -8.90 -2.57 6.38
CA GLN A 52 -8.39 -3.43 5.34
C GLN A 52 -7.03 -2.94 4.81
N ARG A 53 -6.05 -2.75 5.69
CA ARG A 53 -4.72 -3.19 5.27
C ARG A 53 -4.89 -4.68 5.03
N ALA A 54 -5.21 -5.04 3.78
CA ALA A 54 -5.04 -6.40 3.30
C ALA A 54 -3.73 -6.88 3.91
N PRO A 55 -3.68 -8.06 4.55
CA PRO A 55 -2.43 -8.55 5.12
C PRO A 55 -1.42 -8.38 4.00
N ARG A 56 -0.42 -7.50 4.20
CA ARG A 56 0.65 -7.27 3.22
C ARG A 56 1.22 -8.66 3.05
N ARG A 57 0.76 -9.38 2.03
CA ARG A 57 1.20 -10.73 1.73
C ARG A 57 2.62 -10.48 1.33
N SER A 58 3.47 -10.58 2.34
CA SER A 58 4.78 -9.97 2.31
C SER A 58 5.48 -10.60 1.12
N SER A 59 5.87 -9.77 0.16
CA SER A 59 6.40 -10.20 -1.15
C SER A 59 7.83 -10.75 -1.01
N TRP A 60 8.00 -11.72 -0.11
CA TRP A 60 9.24 -12.46 0.09
C TRP A 60 9.55 -13.36 -1.11
N ILE A 61 8.61 -13.51 -2.04
CA ILE A 61 8.80 -14.23 -3.28
C ILE A 61 9.97 -13.62 -4.06
N SER A 62 10.04 -12.29 -4.18
CA SER A 62 11.14 -11.63 -4.87
C SER A 62 12.48 -11.89 -4.17
N THR A 63 12.51 -11.77 -2.84
CA THR A 63 13.69 -12.07 -2.02
C THR A 63 14.13 -13.53 -2.15
N ALA A 64 13.20 -14.48 -2.11
CA ALA A 64 13.48 -15.90 -2.24
C ALA A 64 14.01 -16.27 -3.63
N VAL A 65 13.49 -15.66 -4.69
CA VAL A 65 13.98 -15.83 -6.07
C VAL A 65 15.41 -15.32 -6.20
N VAL A 66 15.70 -14.12 -5.67
CA VAL A 66 17.05 -13.54 -5.70
C VAL A 66 18.03 -14.44 -4.93
N LEU A 67 17.68 -14.87 -3.71
CA LEU A 67 18.53 -15.76 -2.92
C LEU A 67 18.75 -17.12 -3.60
N GLY A 68 17.71 -17.67 -4.23
CA GLY A 68 17.81 -18.91 -5.01
C GLY A 68 18.77 -18.78 -6.19
N CYS A 69 18.68 -17.70 -6.97
CA CYS A 69 19.61 -17.42 -8.07
C CYS A 69 21.05 -17.27 -7.58
N VAL A 70 21.29 -16.52 -6.51
CA VAL A 70 22.63 -16.34 -5.94
C VAL A 70 23.21 -17.66 -5.47
N ALA A 71 22.43 -18.47 -4.74
CA ALA A 71 22.85 -19.79 -4.28
C ALA A 71 23.17 -20.73 -5.46
N ALA A 72 22.34 -20.73 -6.52
CA ALA A 72 22.58 -21.53 -7.71
C ALA A 72 23.88 -21.13 -8.42
N LEU A 73 24.18 -19.84 -8.53
CA LEU A 73 25.44 -19.34 -9.12
C LEU A 73 26.65 -19.76 -8.29
N ILE A 74 26.58 -19.65 -6.96
CA ILE A 74 27.67 -20.08 -6.07
C ILE A 74 27.93 -21.58 -6.24
N VAL A 75 26.88 -22.40 -6.24
CA VAL A 75 27.00 -23.85 -6.42
C VAL A 75 27.55 -24.19 -7.81
N LEU A 76 27.07 -23.52 -8.87
CA LEU A 76 27.53 -23.77 -10.23
C LEU A 76 29.02 -23.42 -10.41
N ILE A 77 29.44 -22.25 -9.95
CA ILE A 77 30.84 -21.80 -10.00
C ILE A 77 31.72 -22.72 -9.16
N GLY A 78 31.27 -23.07 -7.95
CA GLY A 78 31.96 -24.03 -7.09
C GLY A 78 32.13 -25.39 -7.77
N TYR A 79 31.08 -25.88 -8.43
CA TYR A 79 31.10 -27.16 -9.15
C TYR A 79 32.06 -27.15 -10.33
N ILE A 80 32.08 -26.08 -11.12
CA ILE A 80 33.01 -25.92 -12.25
C ILE A 80 34.45 -25.90 -11.75
N ASN A 81 34.76 -25.12 -10.70
CA ASN A 81 36.09 -25.08 -10.10
C ASN A 81 36.52 -26.43 -9.51
N PHE A 82 35.58 -27.17 -8.89
CA PHE A 82 35.85 -28.51 -8.37
C PHE A 82 36.17 -29.52 -9.49
N ARG A 83 35.55 -29.35 -10.67
CA ARG A 83 35.74 -30.24 -11.81
C ARG A 83 36.90 -29.84 -12.73
N ALA A 84 37.48 -28.65 -12.54
CA ALA A 84 38.63 -28.20 -13.30
C ALA A 84 39.89 -28.96 -12.81
N PRO A 85 40.56 -29.75 -13.65
CA PRO A 85 41.87 -30.28 -13.31
C PRO A 85 42.87 -29.10 -13.25
N TYR A 86 43.62 -29.03 -12.15
CA TYR A 86 44.65 -28.03 -11.87
C TYR A 86 45.59 -27.76 -13.05
#